data_AF-A0A2V7VHN8-F1
#
_entry.id   AF-A0A2V7VHN8-F1
#
_cell.length_a   1.000
_cell.length_b   1.000
_cell.length_c   1.000
_cell.angle_alpha   90.00
_cell.angle_beta   90.00
_cell.angle_gamma   90.00
#
_symmetry.space_group_name_H-M   'P 1'
#
loop_
_entity.id
_entity.type
_entity.pdbx_description
1 polymer ?
#
loop_
_entity_poly.entity_id
_entity_poly.type
_entity_poly.pdbx_seq_one_letter_code
_entity_poly.pdbx_strand_id
1 'polypeptide(L)'
;ALMLALGGSVGFWLTYREIQRRRLDPGAMLTLAVIAFAAGVAGARGLSLLFNLPLYVDEPWWSLLAVWDRGGMVMYGGLLLAAAAGLVYIRLRGLRAWDAADTLAVAWLPFLFFLRIGCFLNGCCYGRPTTSAFGLVAGGAPSNVNFGIRSHPAQL
;
A
#
# COMPACT_ATOMS: atom_id res chain seq x y z
N ALA A 1 1.15 -11.24 -4.49
CA ALA A 1 1.52 -11.37 -3.06
C ALA A 1 3.05 -11.37 -2.85
N LEU A 2 3.81 -12.23 -3.55
CA LEU A 2 5.25 -12.36 -3.35
C LEU A 2 6.03 -11.04 -3.48
N MET A 3 5.78 -10.24 -4.53
CA MET A 3 6.48 -8.97 -4.73
C MET A 3 6.21 -7.96 -3.59
N LEU A 4 4.97 -7.88 -3.10
CA LEU A 4 4.63 -7.02 -1.96
C LEU A 4 5.35 -7.45 -0.69
N ALA A 5 5.45 -8.77 -0.45
CA ALA A 5 6.19 -9.32 0.68
C ALA A 5 7.68 -8.95 0.58
N LEU A 6 8.30 -9.11 -0.60
CA LEU A 6 9.69 -8.71 -0.84
C LEU A 6 9.89 -7.21 -0.61
N GLY A 7 9.02 -6.36 -1.15
CA GLY A 7 9.10 -4.91 -0.95
C GLY A 7 8.95 -4.50 0.51
N GLY A 8 8.03 -5.13 1.24
CA GLY A 8 7.88 -4.93 2.68
C GLY A 8 9.11 -5.39 3.46
N SER A 9 9.66 -6.57 3.17
CA SER A 9 10.87 -7.10 3.84
C SER A 9 12.10 -6.23 3.59
N VAL A 10 12.34 -5.82 2.34
CA VAL A 10 13.47 -4.94 2.00
C VAL A 10 13.28 -3.55 2.63
N GLY A 11 12.07 -3.00 2.58
CA GLY A 11 11.74 -1.72 3.21
C GLY A 11 11.94 -1.74 4.72
N PHE A 12 11.51 -2.82 5.37
CA PHE A 12 11.72 -3.03 6.81
C PHE A 12 13.22 -3.08 7.14
N TRP A 13 13.99 -3.87 6.40
CA TRP A 13 15.43 -4.00 6.62
C TRP A 13 16.19 -2.67 6.46
N LEU A 14 15.89 -1.90 5.42
CA LEU A 14 16.49 -0.58 5.19
C LEU A 14 16.10 0.43 6.28
N THR A 15 14.82 0.45 6.67
CA THR A 15 14.33 1.32 7.74
C THR A 15 14.97 0.97 9.07
N TYR A 16 15.12 -0.31 9.38
CA TYR A 16 15.81 -0.77 10.59
C TYR A 16 17.28 -0.31 10.61
N ARG A 17 17.99 -0.41 9.48
CA ARG A 17 19.34 0.16 9.35
C ARG A 17 19.36 1.67 9.54
N GLU A 18 18.35 2.37 9.02
CA GLU A 18 18.25 3.83 9.14
C GLU A 18 17.99 4.28 10.58
N ILE A 19 17.13 3.57 11.31
CA ILE A 19 16.88 3.79 12.75
C ILE A 19 18.20 3.70 13.53
N GLN A 20 19.00 2.67 13.27
CA GLN A 20 20.31 2.49 13.90
C GLN A 20 21.28 3.62 13.51
N ARG A 21 21.30 4.01 12.22
CA ARG A 21 22.15 5.11 11.72
C ARG A 21 21.83 6.45 12.38
N ARG A 22 20.53 6.74 12.58
CA ARG A 22 20.04 7.98 13.19
C ARG A 22 20.01 7.94 14.73
N ARG A 23 20.38 6.80 15.36
CA ARG A 23 20.33 6.59 16.81
C ARG A 23 18.94 6.85 17.42
N LEU A 24 17.90 6.49 16.68
CA LEU A 24 16.51 6.56 17.14
C LEU A 24 16.17 5.33 17.97
N ASP A 25 15.21 5.47 18.91
CA ASP A 25 14.72 4.34 19.71
C ASP A 25 14.03 3.29 18.79
N PRO A 26 14.60 2.09 18.62
CA PRO A 26 14.02 1.06 17.76
C PRO A 26 12.65 0.59 18.24
N GLY A 27 12.43 0.56 19.56
CA GLY A 27 11.15 0.14 20.14
C GLY A 27 10.03 1.10 19.76
N ALA A 28 10.26 2.41 19.93
CA ALA A 28 9.30 3.43 19.53
C ALA A 28 9.05 3.43 18.01
N MET A 29 10.09 3.33 17.19
CA MET A 29 9.97 3.36 15.73
C MET A 29 9.26 2.12 15.18
N LEU A 30 9.54 0.94 15.73
CA LEU A 30 8.84 -0.29 15.34
C LEU A 30 7.36 -0.24 15.75
N THR A 31 7.08 0.25 16.96
CA THR A 31 5.70 0.43 17.43
C THR A 31 4.94 1.41 16.54
N LEU A 32 5.57 2.52 16.15
CA LEU A 32 5.02 3.47 15.19
C LEU A 32 4.68 2.78 13.85
N ALA A 33 5.61 1.98 13.30
CA ALA A 33 5.39 1.27 12.04
C ALA A 33 4.21 0.27 12.13
N VAL A 34 4.11 -0.47 13.24
CA VAL A 34 3.00 -1.42 13.48
C VAL A 34 1.67 -0.68 13.62
N ILE A 35 1.62 0.41 14.38
CA ILE A 35 0.41 1.24 14.52
C ILE A 35 0.00 1.82 13.17
N ALA A 36 0.93 2.39 12.42
CA ALA A 36 0.65 2.96 11.10
C ALA A 36 0.15 1.89 10.12
N PHE A 37 0.75 0.69 10.12
CA PHE A 37 0.31 -0.42 9.28
C PHE A 37 -1.10 -0.89 9.66
N ALA A 38 -1.37 -1.14 10.94
CA ALA A 38 -2.69 -1.58 11.42
C ALA A 38 -3.78 -0.54 11.14
N ALA A 39 -3.50 0.74 11.43
CA ALA A 39 -4.37 1.86 11.11
C ALA A 39 -4.59 1.99 9.59
N GLY A 40 -3.56 1.76 8.78
CA GLY A 40 -3.66 1.80 7.33
C GLY A 40 -4.58 0.70 6.77
N VAL A 41 -4.44 -0.53 7.25
CA VAL A 41 -5.33 -1.63 6.85
C VAL A 41 -6.77 -1.34 7.29
N ALA A 42 -6.96 -0.91 8.55
CA ALA A 42 -8.27 -0.57 9.07
C ALA A 42 -8.92 0.59 8.29
N GLY A 43 -8.16 1.63 7.96
CA GLY A 43 -8.64 2.79 7.21
C GLY A 43 -8.96 2.46 5.76
N ALA A 44 -8.12 1.65 5.11
CA ALA A 44 -8.35 1.22 3.74
C ALA A 44 -9.61 0.38 3.62
N ARG A 45 -9.88 -0.45 4.64
CA ARG A 45 -11.11 -1.23 4.74
C ARG A 45 -12.32 -0.37 5.09
N GLY A 46 -12.22 0.47 6.11
CA GLY A 46 -13.31 1.34 6.56
C GLY A 46 -13.81 2.25 5.46
N LEU A 47 -12.91 2.86 4.69
CA LEU A 47 -13.31 3.72 3.57
C LEU A 47 -13.92 2.91 2.42
N SER A 48 -13.42 1.70 2.16
CA SER A 48 -14.02 0.81 1.16
C SER A 48 -15.45 0.41 1.51
N LEU A 49 -15.71 0.09 2.79
CA LEU A 49 -17.06 -0.19 3.29
C LEU A 49 -17.96 1.04 3.14
N LEU A 50 -17.46 2.24 3.42
CA LEU A 50 -18.25 3.47 3.26
C LEU A 50 -18.72 3.69 1.81
N PHE A 51 -17.86 3.43 0.82
CA PHE A 51 -18.22 3.59 -0.59
C PHE A 51 -19.10 2.45 -1.13
N ASN A 52 -18.95 1.25 -0.60
CA ASN A 52 -19.64 0.05 -1.07
C ASN A 52 -20.71 -0.41 -0.08
N LEU A 53 -21.17 0.46 0.82
CA LEU A 53 -22.11 0.12 1.89
C LEU A 53 -23.36 -0.64 1.41
N PRO A 54 -23.98 -0.28 0.26
CA PRO A 54 -25.12 -1.02 -0.28
C PRO A 54 -24.84 -2.50 -0.59
N LEU A 55 -23.59 -2.87 -0.91
CA LEU A 55 -23.19 -4.25 -1.22
C LEU A 55 -23.07 -5.14 0.03
N TYR A 56 -23.12 -4.56 1.24
CA TYR A 56 -22.93 -5.27 2.50
C TYR A 56 -24.18 -5.33 3.39
N VAL A 57 -25.30 -4.74 2.95
CA VAL A 57 -26.52 -4.64 3.77
C VAL A 57 -27.14 -6.01 4.07
N ASP A 58 -27.07 -6.94 3.11
CA ASP A 58 -27.66 -8.28 3.21
C ASP A 58 -26.64 -9.37 3.56
N GLU A 59 -25.38 -8.99 3.81
CA GLU A 59 -24.28 -9.94 4.05
C GLU A 59 -23.99 -10.13 5.55
N PRO A 60 -23.41 -11.27 5.96
CA PRO A 60 -23.06 -11.53 7.35
C PRO A 60 -22.11 -10.47 7.91
N TRP A 61 -22.23 -10.15 9.21
CA TRP A 61 -21.39 -9.14 9.87
C TRP A 61 -19.87 -9.39 9.73
N TRP A 62 -19.44 -10.64 9.61
CA TRP A 62 -18.02 -10.98 9.42
C TRP A 62 -17.50 -10.61 8.03
N SER A 63 -18.39 -10.49 7.03
CA SER A 63 -18.05 -10.06 5.67
C SER A 63 -17.51 -8.62 5.65
N LEU A 64 -17.90 -7.80 6.64
CA LEU A 64 -17.40 -6.43 6.82
C LEU A 64 -15.89 -6.43 7.12
N LEU A 65 -15.40 -7.46 7.81
CA LEU A 65 -13.99 -7.62 8.19
C LEU A 65 -13.20 -8.50 7.20
N ALA A 66 -13.88 -9.26 6.34
CA ALA A 66 -13.25 -10.16 5.38
C ALA A 66 -12.53 -9.40 4.27
N VAL A 67 -11.22 -9.20 4.45
CA VAL A 67 -10.33 -8.56 3.45
C VAL A 67 -10.08 -9.46 2.22
N TRP A 68 -10.43 -10.75 2.31
CA TRP A 68 -10.13 -11.77 1.29
C TRP A 68 -11.27 -12.08 0.31
N ASP A 69 -12.54 -11.86 0.67
CA ASP A 69 -13.67 -12.35 -0.14
C ASP A 69 -14.12 -11.38 -1.24
N ARG A 70 -14.61 -10.18 -0.85
CA ARG A 70 -15.25 -9.25 -1.81
C ARG A 70 -14.89 -7.78 -1.62
N GLY A 71 -14.24 -7.43 -0.52
CA GLY A 71 -14.00 -6.02 -0.24
C GLY A 71 -12.67 -5.56 -0.78
N GLY A 72 -12.75 -4.74 -1.83
CA GLY A 72 -11.62 -3.92 -2.26
C GLY A 72 -11.05 -3.10 -1.09
N MET A 73 -9.83 -2.62 -1.26
CA MET A 73 -9.19 -1.73 -0.30
C MET A 73 -9.00 -0.37 -0.96
N VAL A 74 -9.46 0.70 -0.31
CA VAL A 74 -9.28 2.05 -0.84
C VAL A 74 -8.01 2.64 -0.24
N MET A 75 -6.98 2.79 -1.06
CA MET A 75 -5.66 3.30 -0.65
C MET A 75 -5.76 4.62 0.15
N TYR A 76 -6.63 5.55 -0.28
CA TYR A 76 -6.78 6.84 0.39
C TYR A 76 -7.21 6.72 1.85
N GLY A 77 -8.09 5.77 2.17
CA GLY A 77 -8.54 5.55 3.54
C GLY A 77 -7.42 5.03 4.43
N GLY A 78 -6.58 4.16 3.87
CA GLY A 78 -5.41 3.66 4.58
C GLY A 78 -4.37 4.73 4.82
N LEU A 79 -4.08 5.55 3.80
CA LEU A 79 -3.11 6.64 3.93
C LEU A 79 -3.53 7.66 5.00
N LEU A 80 -4.80 8.09 4.98
CA LEU A 80 -5.32 9.07 5.93
C LEU A 80 -5.26 8.56 7.37
N LEU A 81 -5.74 7.32 7.62
CA LEU A 81 -5.80 6.78 8.97
C LEU A 81 -4.40 6.40 9.50
N ALA A 82 -3.52 5.87 8.64
CA ALA A 82 -2.12 5.59 9.00
C ALA A 82 -1.37 6.88 9.38
N ALA A 83 -1.53 7.95 8.59
CA ALA A 83 -0.93 9.24 8.88
C ALA A 83 -1.46 9.83 10.19
N ALA A 84 -2.78 9.82 10.40
CA ALA A 84 -3.39 10.32 11.63
C ALA A 84 -2.91 9.55 12.87
N ALA A 85 -2.98 8.22 12.84
CA ALA A 85 -2.57 7.37 13.96
C ALA A 85 -1.06 7.49 14.26
N GLY A 86 -0.23 7.52 13.22
CA GLY A 86 1.22 7.70 13.37
C GLY A 86 1.56 9.06 13.96
N LEU A 87 0.89 10.13 13.52
CA LEU A 87 1.14 11.49 14.00
C LEU A 87 0.66 11.69 15.44
N VAL A 88 -0.44 11.04 15.84
CA VAL A 88 -0.86 10.95 17.24
C VAL A 88 0.19 10.23 18.08
N TYR A 89 0.66 9.06 17.65
CA TYR A 89 1.67 8.30 18.39
C TYR A 89 3.00 9.07 18.55
N ILE A 90 3.47 9.72 17.47
CA ILE A 90 4.67 10.57 17.49
C ILE A 90 4.54 11.67 18.55
N ARG A 91 3.38 12.34 18.62
CA ARG A 91 3.13 13.39 19.62
C ARG A 91 3.09 12.83 21.04
N LEU A 92 2.44 11.69 21.26
CA LEU A 92 2.37 11.06 22.59
C LEU A 92 3.75 10.62 23.10
N ARG A 93 4.68 10.26 22.20
CA ARG A 93 6.03 9.81 22.54
C ARG A 93 7.09 10.90 22.51
N GLY A 94 6.73 12.15 22.22
CA GLY A 94 7.67 13.27 22.13
C GLY A 94 8.70 13.11 21.00
N LEU A 95 8.38 12.32 19.97
CA LEU A 95 9.27 12.12 18.82
C LEU A 95 9.21 13.33 17.89
N ARG A 96 10.34 13.63 17.22
CA ARG A 96 10.36 14.63 16.16
C ARG A 96 9.69 14.04 14.91
N ALA A 97 8.57 14.64 14.51
CA ALA A 97 7.75 14.13 13.41
C ALA A 97 8.53 13.97 12.09
N TRP A 98 9.40 14.92 11.78
CA TRP A 98 10.26 14.87 10.60
C TRP A 98 11.27 13.73 10.65
N ASP A 99 11.91 13.49 11.80
CA ASP A 99 12.87 12.39 11.94
C ASP A 99 12.17 11.04 11.74
N ALA A 100 10.96 10.88 12.30
CA ALA A 100 10.15 9.68 12.13
C ALA A 100 9.68 9.51 10.66
N ALA A 101 9.16 10.57 10.04
CA ALA A 101 8.67 10.55 8.67
C ALA A 101 9.79 10.24 7.67
N ASP A 102 10.94 10.90 7.78
CA ASP A 102 12.09 10.67 6.92
C ASP A 102 12.63 9.24 7.05
N THR A 103 12.63 8.70 8.27
CA THR A 103 13.08 7.33 8.53
C THR A 103 12.12 6.32 7.88
N LEU A 104 10.81 6.51 8.05
CA LEU A 104 9.80 5.65 7.44
C LEU A 104 9.73 5.81 5.90
N ALA A 105 10.09 6.97 5.36
CA ALA A 105 10.13 7.21 3.92
C ALA A 105 11.13 6.29 3.20
N VAL A 106 12.17 5.81 3.89
CA VAL A 106 13.13 4.85 3.35
C VAL A 106 12.44 3.54 2.94
N ALA A 107 11.40 3.10 3.66
CA ALA A 107 10.64 1.90 3.31
C ALA A 107 9.83 2.05 2.02
N TRP A 108 9.42 3.27 1.67
CA TRP A 108 8.52 3.53 0.54
C TRP A 108 9.16 3.25 -0.81
N LEU A 109 10.46 3.55 -0.95
CA LEU A 109 11.17 3.37 -2.21
C LEU A 109 11.18 1.89 -2.68
N PRO A 110 11.68 0.91 -1.89
CA PRO A 110 11.62 -0.49 -2.30
C PRO A 110 10.18 -0.98 -2.39
N PHE A 111 9.30 -0.57 -1.49
CA PHE A 111 7.90 -0.98 -1.54
C PHE A 111 7.22 -0.59 -2.85
N LEU A 112 7.36 0.65 -3.30
CA LEU A 112 6.80 1.14 -4.56
C LEU A 112 7.42 0.45 -5.77
N PHE A 113 8.73 0.21 -5.75
CA PHE A 113 9.42 -0.51 -6.81
C PHE A 113 8.84 -1.93 -7.00
N PHE A 114 8.77 -2.72 -5.94
CA PHE A 114 8.21 -4.07 -6.01
C PHE A 114 6.70 -4.07 -6.24
N LEU A 115 5.97 -3.08 -5.74
CA LEU A 115 4.54 -2.89 -6.05
C LEU A 115 4.34 -2.73 -7.56
N ARG A 116 5.13 -1.89 -8.21
CA ARG A 116 5.04 -1.62 -9.66
C ARG A 116 5.40 -2.83 -10.52
N ILE A 117 6.45 -3.57 -10.13
CA ILE A 117 6.77 -4.86 -10.75
C ILE A 117 5.61 -5.85 -10.56
N GLY A 118 5.00 -5.87 -9.37
CA GLY A 118 3.80 -6.67 -9.10
C GLY A 118 2.64 -6.31 -10.03
N CYS A 119 2.39 -5.01 -10.27
CA CYS A 119 1.36 -4.55 -11.22
C CYS A 119 1.66 -4.99 -12.65
N PHE A 120 2.92 -4.90 -13.08
CA PHE A 120 3.36 -5.36 -14.40
C PHE A 120 3.11 -6.86 -14.58
N LEU A 121 3.54 -7.69 -13.62
CA LEU A 121 3.33 -9.14 -13.65
C LEU A 121 1.85 -9.54 -13.56
N ASN A 122 1.04 -8.75 -12.86
CA ASN A 122 -0.39 -8.98 -12.72
C ASN A 122 -1.20 -8.48 -13.93
N GLY A 123 -0.58 -7.80 -14.88
CA GLY A 123 -1.31 -7.31 -16.05
C GLY A 123 -2.19 -6.08 -15.77
N CYS A 124 -2.01 -5.38 -14.65
CA CYS A 124 -2.86 -4.26 -14.24
C CYS A 124 -2.12 -2.91 -14.24
N CYS A 125 -2.88 -1.81 -14.28
CA CYS A 125 -2.38 -0.42 -14.25
C CYS A 125 -1.60 0.04 -15.50
N TYR A 126 -1.91 -0.52 -16.67
CA TYR A 126 -1.30 -0.08 -17.93
C TYR A 126 -1.75 1.34 -18.29
N GLY A 127 -0.88 2.03 -19.04
CA GLY A 127 -1.14 3.37 -19.53
C GLY A 127 -2.16 3.40 -20.67
N ARG A 128 -2.14 4.49 -21.42
CA ARG A 128 -3.03 4.67 -22.57
C ARG A 128 -2.73 3.67 -23.68
N PRO A 129 -3.74 3.25 -24.48
CA PRO A 129 -3.55 2.49 -25.69
C PRO A 129 -2.54 3.17 -26.63
N THR A 130 -1.71 2.36 -27.30
CA THR A 130 -0.63 2.89 -28.14
C THR A 130 -0.31 1.97 -29.31
N THR A 131 0.09 2.58 -30.42
CA THR A 131 0.62 1.89 -31.61
C THR A 131 2.15 1.84 -31.61
N SER A 132 2.81 2.38 -30.57
CA SER A 132 4.27 2.39 -30.46
C SER A 132 4.87 0.97 -30.47
N ALA A 133 6.10 0.86 -30.96
CA ALA A 133 6.90 -0.37 -30.93
C ALA A 133 7.17 -0.85 -29.49
N PHE A 134 7.16 0.07 -28.51
CA PHE A 134 7.33 -0.24 -27.08
C PHE A 134 6.01 -0.52 -26.35
N GLY A 135 4.88 -0.55 -27.06
CA GLY A 135 3.60 -0.90 -26.49
C GLY A 135 3.52 -2.39 -26.15
N LEU A 136 3.05 -2.72 -24.95
CA LEU A 136 2.84 -4.09 -24.52
C LEU A 136 1.35 -4.39 -24.47
N VAL A 137 0.97 -5.59 -24.91
CA VAL A 137 -0.40 -6.09 -24.72
C VAL A 137 -0.54 -6.48 -23.26
N ALA A 138 -1.46 -5.83 -22.55
CA ALA A 138 -1.70 -6.15 -21.15
C ALA A 138 -2.20 -7.60 -21.05
N GLY A 139 -1.42 -8.45 -20.40
CA GLY A 139 -1.88 -9.76 -19.93
C GLY A 139 -2.83 -9.59 -18.74
N GLY A 140 -3.34 -10.69 -18.17
CA GLY A 140 -4.11 -10.67 -16.93
C GLY A 140 -5.57 -11.08 -17.10
N ALA A 141 -6.43 -10.72 -16.14
CA ALA A 141 -7.84 -11.12 -16.17
C ALA A 141 -8.62 -10.38 -17.27
N PRO A 142 -9.64 -11.01 -17.89
CA PRO A 142 -10.51 -10.37 -18.89
C PRO A 142 -11.23 -9.12 -18.38
N SER A 143 -11.33 -8.94 -17.06
CA SER A 143 -11.92 -7.77 -16.41
C SER A 143 -11.05 -6.51 -16.47
N ASN A 144 -9.79 -6.61 -16.92
CA ASN A 144 -8.93 -5.45 -17.09
C ASN A 144 -9.36 -4.62 -18.30
N VAL A 145 -9.51 -3.31 -18.13
CA VAL A 145 -9.97 -2.37 -19.19
C VAL A 145 -9.07 -2.38 -20.44
N ASN A 146 -7.79 -2.71 -20.27
CA ASN A 146 -6.80 -2.78 -21.36
C ASN A 146 -6.50 -4.22 -21.81
N PHE A 147 -7.32 -5.21 -21.41
CA PHE A 147 -7.09 -6.61 -21.75
C PHE A 147 -7.07 -6.82 -23.27
N GLY A 148 -6.00 -7.41 -23.79
CA GLY A 148 -5.82 -7.62 -25.23
C GLY A 148 -5.50 -6.34 -26.04
N ILE A 149 -5.43 -5.17 -25.39
CA ILE A 149 -5.13 -3.89 -26.05
C ILE A 149 -3.65 -3.55 -25.81
N ARG A 150 -2.94 -3.23 -26.89
CA ARG A 150 -1.56 -2.72 -26.80
C ARG A 150 -1.56 -1.34 -26.12
N SER A 151 -0.86 -1.23 -24.99
CA SER A 151 -0.83 -0.05 -24.14
C SER A 151 0.59 0.29 -23.67
N HIS A 152 0.84 1.54 -23.29
CA HIS A 152 2.12 1.94 -22.71
C HIS A 152 2.34 1.24 -21.35
N PRO A 153 3.53 0.65 -21.09
CA PRO A 153 3.84 0.04 -19.81
C PRO A 153 4.24 1.09 -18.77
N ALA A 154 3.30 1.96 -18.36
CA ALA A 154 3.51 3.07 -17.43
C ALA A 154 3.90 2.65 -15.99
N GLN A 155 3.96 1.34 -15.72
CA GLN A 155 4.38 0.76 -14.45
C GLN A 155 5.90 0.53 -14.41
N LEU A 156 6.56 0.49 -15.57
CA LEU A 156 8.02 0.40 -15.72
C LEU A 156 8.60 1.81 -15.88
#